data_AF-F4L242-F1
#
_entry.id   AF-F4L242-F1
#
_cell.length_a   1.000
_cell.length_b   1.000
_cell.length_c   1.000
_cell.angle_alpha   90.00
_cell.angle_beta   90.00
_cell.angle_gamma   90.00
#
_symmetry.space_group_name_H-M   'P 1'
#
loop_
_entity.id
_entity.type
_entity.pdbx_description
1 polymer ?
#
loop_
_entity_poly.entity_id
_entity_poly.type
_entity_poly.pdbx_seq_one_letter_code
_entity_poly.pdbx_strand_id
1 'polypeptide(L)'
;MHRNSNQNQEPHHLYEVWDNQEEEVFKYGISSEPIEEDGLSKRIKEQLRDMNLAVGWLRYIARILLTSIMGRLKAKELEDEHMDAFELEKGRLPRGNLKRNRKK
;
A
#
# COMPACT_ATOMS: atom_id res chain seq x y z
N MET A 1 7.87 -20.79 4.19
CA MET A 1 7.43 -19.58 4.91
C MET A 1 6.40 -18.87 4.02
N HIS A 2 5.24 -18.46 4.53
CA HIS A 2 4.19 -17.86 3.71
C HIS A 2 4.43 -16.35 3.53
N ARG A 3 4.22 -15.78 2.33
CA ARG A 3 4.47 -14.35 2.04
C ARG A 3 3.72 -13.39 2.98
N ASN A 4 2.55 -13.80 3.45
CA ASN A 4 1.73 -13.02 4.38
C ASN A 4 2.16 -13.15 5.86
N SER A 5 3.13 -14.01 6.18
CA SER A 5 3.61 -14.20 7.54
C SER A 5 4.44 -12.99 7.99
N ASN A 6 4.23 -12.53 9.24
CA ASN A 6 5.09 -11.52 9.84
C ASN A 6 6.55 -12.00 10.02
N GLN A 7 6.78 -13.31 9.96
CA GLN A 7 8.12 -13.88 9.97
C GLN A 7 8.82 -13.81 8.61
N ASN A 8 8.13 -13.38 7.54
CA ASN A 8 8.75 -13.21 6.22
C ASN A 8 9.84 -12.13 6.32
N GLN A 9 11.09 -12.52 6.08
CA GLN A 9 12.28 -11.67 6.09
C GLN A 9 12.68 -11.17 4.70
N GLU A 10 11.91 -11.47 3.66
CA GLU A 10 12.13 -10.90 2.32
C GLU A 10 12.14 -9.37 2.38
N PRO A 11 12.88 -8.71 1.47
CA PRO A 11 12.74 -7.27 1.29
C PRO A 11 11.33 -6.96 0.79
N HIS A 12 10.73 -5.93 1.38
CA HIS A 12 9.43 -5.39 1.01
C HIS A 12 9.55 -3.96 0.51
N HIS A 13 8.52 -3.48 -0.17
CA HIS A 13 8.31 -2.07 -0.46
C HIS A 13 6.96 -1.61 0.06
N LEU A 14 6.90 -0.32 0.41
CA LEU A 14 5.70 0.40 0.77
C LEU A 14 5.26 1.22 -0.44
N TYR A 15 3.96 1.20 -0.74
CA TYR A 15 3.37 1.96 -1.82
C TYR A 15 2.08 2.64 -1.35
N GLU A 16 1.71 3.69 -2.07
CA GLU A 16 0.39 4.32 -1.98
C GLU A 16 -0.40 4.09 -3.26
N VAL A 17 -1.71 4.14 -3.11
CA VAL A 17 -2.66 4.29 -4.22
C VAL A 17 -3.29 5.65 -4.07
N TRP A 18 -3.15 6.47 -5.10
CA TRP A 18 -3.75 7.79 -5.22
C TRP A 18 -5.08 7.71 -5.97
N ASP A 19 -6.07 8.45 -5.50
CA ASP A 19 -7.37 8.62 -6.14
C ASP A 19 -7.41 9.96 -6.88
N ASN A 20 -7.36 9.91 -8.22
CA ASN A 20 -7.38 11.11 -9.05
C ASN A 20 -8.70 11.89 -8.97
N GLN A 21 -9.81 11.24 -8.59
CA GLN A 21 -11.10 11.93 -8.50
C GLN A 21 -11.19 12.81 -7.24
N GLU A 22 -10.58 12.34 -6.15
CA GLU A 22 -10.74 12.94 -4.82
C GLU A 22 -9.47 13.66 -4.38
N GLU A 23 -8.44 13.58 -5.23
CA GLU A 23 -7.14 14.20 -5.05
C GLU A 23 -6.53 13.88 -3.68
N GLU A 24 -6.60 12.60 -3.29
CA GLU A 24 -6.05 12.11 -2.03
C GLU A 24 -5.54 10.67 -2.11
N VAL A 25 -4.76 10.27 -1.10
CA VAL A 25 -4.37 8.87 -0.92
C VAL A 25 -5.60 8.02 -0.59
N PHE A 26 -5.90 7.06 -1.45
CA PHE A 26 -6.94 6.06 -1.21
C PHE A 26 -6.49 5.03 -0.19
N LYS A 27 -5.25 4.55 -0.30
CA LYS A 27 -4.67 3.54 0.61
C LYS A 27 -3.15 3.49 0.55
N TYR A 28 -2.57 2.96 1.62
CA TYR A 28 -1.21 2.42 1.65
C TYR A 28 -1.22 0.90 1.57
N GLY A 29 -0.11 0.32 1.16
CA GLY A 29 0.07 -1.12 1.08
C GLY A 29 1.54 -1.54 1.02
N ILE A 30 1.80 -2.80 1.39
CA ILE A 30 3.13 -3.41 1.29
C ILE A 30 3.15 -4.63 0.37
N SER A 31 4.30 -4.93 -0.21
CA SER A 31 4.55 -6.14 -0.99
C SER A 31 6.00 -6.60 -0.86
N SER A 32 6.24 -7.91 -0.95
CA SER A 32 7.59 -8.49 -1.16
C SER A 32 7.81 -8.92 -2.61
N GLU A 33 6.83 -8.71 -3.48
CA GLU A 33 7.00 -9.02 -4.90
C GLU A 33 8.00 -8.06 -5.54
N PRO A 34 8.82 -8.53 -6.49
CA PRO A 34 9.75 -7.66 -7.21
C PRO A 34 9.04 -6.47 -7.86
N ILE A 35 9.72 -5.33 -7.86
CA ILE A 35 9.34 -4.16 -8.65
C ILE A 35 9.84 -4.42 -10.08
N GLU A 36 8.93 -4.35 -11.05
CA GLU A 36 9.24 -4.58 -12.46
C GLU A 36 9.72 -3.29 -13.15
N GLU A 37 10.05 -3.35 -14.44
CA GLU A 37 10.62 -2.22 -15.20
C GLU A 37 9.71 -0.99 -15.25
N ASP A 38 8.40 -1.17 -15.10
CA ASP A 38 7.40 -0.11 -15.04
C ASP A 38 7.34 0.60 -13.67
N GLY A 39 8.19 0.20 -12.72
CA GLY A 39 8.25 0.78 -11.38
C GLY A 39 7.17 0.27 -10.43
N LEU A 40 6.40 -0.76 -10.80
CA LEU A 40 5.34 -1.35 -9.97
C LEU A 40 5.58 -2.85 -9.78
N SER A 41 5.07 -3.41 -8.68
CA SER A 41 5.01 -4.87 -8.51
C SER A 41 3.69 -5.43 -9.02
N LYS A 42 3.69 -6.73 -9.35
CA LYS A 42 2.48 -7.45 -9.79
C LYS A 42 1.29 -7.24 -8.86
N ARG A 43 1.47 -7.30 -7.54
CA ARG A 43 0.45 -7.00 -6.52
C ARG A 43 -0.17 -5.62 -6.66
N ILE A 44 0.64 -4.59 -6.97
CA ILE A 44 0.13 -3.23 -7.17
C ILE A 44 -0.70 -3.19 -8.45
N LYS A 45 -0.20 -3.78 -9.54
CA LYS A 45 -0.90 -3.83 -10.84
C LYS A 45 -2.24 -4.54 -10.76
N GLU A 46 -2.31 -5.67 -10.07
CA GLU A 46 -3.57 -6.40 -9.85
C GLU A 46 -4.59 -5.54 -9.08
N GLN A 47 -4.16 -4.88 -8.00
CA GLN A 47 -5.04 -3.99 -7.25
C GLN A 47 -5.53 -2.81 -8.10
N LEU A 48 -4.63 -2.13 -8.82
CA LEU A 48 -5.01 -1.02 -9.70
C LEU A 48 -6.00 -1.46 -10.77
N ARG A 49 -5.75 -2.61 -11.40
CA ARG A 49 -6.66 -3.17 -12.41
C ARG A 49 -8.03 -3.41 -11.80
N ASP A 50 -8.12 -4.11 -10.67
CA ASP A 50 -9.39 -4.49 -10.07
C ASP A 50 -10.18 -3.26 -9.59
N MET A 51 -9.50 -2.26 -9.00
CA MET A 51 -10.14 -1.01 -8.57
C MET A 51 -10.61 -0.15 -9.75
N ASN A 52 -9.80 0.00 -10.80
CA ASN A 52 -10.16 0.78 -12.00
C ASN A 52 -11.26 0.08 -12.82
N LEU A 53 -11.22 -1.25 -12.90
CA LEU A 53 -12.29 -2.03 -13.52
C LEU A 53 -13.61 -1.86 -12.77
N ALA A 54 -13.58 -1.88 -11.43
CA ALA A 54 -14.78 -1.72 -10.61
C ALA A 54 -15.44 -0.35 -10.77
N VAL A 55 -14.67 0.72 -10.99
CA VAL A 55 -15.22 2.08 -11.21
C VAL A 55 -15.43 2.41 -12.69
N GLY A 56 -14.92 1.59 -13.61
CA GLY A 56 -15.15 1.72 -15.05
C GLY A 56 -14.25 2.73 -15.78
N TRP A 57 -13.24 3.29 -15.12
CA TRP A 57 -12.28 4.24 -15.71
C TRP A 57 -10.99 4.33 -14.88
N LEU A 58 -9.96 5.00 -15.43
CA LEU A 58 -8.64 5.17 -14.78
C LEU A 58 -8.70 6.22 -13.65
N ARG A 59 -9.20 5.83 -12.48
CA ARG A 59 -9.30 6.68 -11.28
C ARG A 59 -8.09 6.52 -10.36
N TYR A 60 -7.60 5.31 -10.20
CA TYR A 60 -6.56 4.97 -9.24
C TYR A 60 -5.21 4.76 -9.93
N ILE A 61 -4.17 5.37 -9.37
CA ILE A 61 -2.76 5.19 -9.75
C ILE A 61 -1.94 4.83 -8.50
N ALA A 62 -0.72 4.33 -8.66
CA ALA A 62 0.12 3.98 -7.52
C ALA A 62 1.53 4.55 -7.64
N ARG A 63 2.15 4.73 -6.48
CA ARG A 63 3.52 5.20 -6.32
C ARG A 63 4.21 4.36 -5.24
N ILE A 64 5.46 3.99 -5.47
CA ILE A 64 6.32 3.40 -4.43
C ILE A 64 6.88 4.52 -3.56
N LEU A 65 6.75 4.37 -2.24
CA LEU A 65 7.23 5.31 -1.23
C LEU A 65 8.59 4.92 -0.68
N LEU A 66 8.75 3.64 -0.34
CA LEU A 66 9.97 3.09 0.24
C LEU A 66 10.25 1.71 -0.35
N THR A 67 11.52 1.39 -0.55
CA THR A 67 11.99 0.08 -1.04
C THR A 67 12.92 -0.57 -0.01
N SER A 68 13.22 -1.85 -0.21
CA SER A 68 14.23 -2.59 0.57
C SER A 68 13.97 -2.63 2.08
N ILE A 69 12.69 -2.63 2.49
CA ILE A 69 12.29 -2.76 3.88
C ILE A 69 12.46 -4.22 4.28
N MET A 70 13.44 -4.51 5.14
CA MET A 70 13.69 -5.87 5.59
C MET A 70 12.59 -6.34 6.53
N GLY A 71 11.88 -7.39 6.12
CA GLY A 71 10.89 -8.06 6.93
C GLY A 71 9.49 -7.45 6.89
N ARG A 72 8.48 -8.32 6.85
CA ARG A 72 7.06 -7.94 6.77
C ARG A 72 6.58 -7.16 7.98
N LEU A 73 7.07 -7.51 9.17
CA LEU A 73 6.70 -6.82 10.41
C LEU A 73 7.08 -5.34 10.33
N LYS A 74 8.33 -5.05 9.95
CA LYS A 74 8.79 -3.67 9.81
C LYS A 74 8.05 -2.91 8.71
N ALA A 75 7.77 -3.58 7.59
CA ALA A 75 6.96 -2.99 6.52
C ALA A 75 5.55 -2.61 6.98
N LYS A 76 4.90 -3.44 7.82
CA LYS A 76 3.59 -3.12 8.40
C LYS A 76 3.63 -1.95 9.39
N GLU A 77 4.70 -1.85 10.18
CA GLU A 77 4.90 -0.69 11.06
C GLU A 77 4.99 0.60 10.26
N LEU A 78 5.80 0.61 9.19
CA LEU A 78 5.91 1.76 8.29
C LEU A 78 4.59 2.08 7.56
N GLU A 79 3.83 1.05 7.17
CA GLU A 79 2.47 1.23 6.62
C GLU A 79 1.55 1.92 7.65
N ASP A 80 1.56 1.46 8.89
CA ASP A 80 0.78 2.06 9.98
C ASP A 80 1.21 3.51 10.27
N GLU A 81 2.51 3.81 10.24
CA GLU A 81 3.06 5.17 10.42
C GLU A 81 2.57 6.13 9.31
N HIS A 82 2.51 5.68 8.05
CA HIS A 82 1.98 6.51 6.95
C HIS A 82 0.47 6.72 7.08
N MET A 83 -0.26 5.69 7.52
CA MET A 83 -1.68 5.85 7.79
C MET A 83 -1.94 6.76 9.02
N ASP A 84 -1.06 6.76 10.03
CA ASP A 84 -1.10 7.69 11.18
C ASP A 84 -0.87 9.14 10.73
N ALA A 85 0.12 9.37 9.87
CA ALA A 85 0.37 10.70 9.30
C ALA A 85 -0.82 11.21 8.47
N PHE A 86 -1.43 10.36 7.66
CA PHE A 86 -2.63 10.70 6.91
C PHE A 86 -3.82 11.02 7.83
N GLU A 87 -4.02 10.24 8.89
CA GLU A 87 -5.10 10.47 9.86
C GLU A 87 -4.91 11.77 10.63
N LEU A 88 -3.67 12.12 10.98
CA LEU A 88 -3.35 13.40 11.59
C LEU A 88 -3.70 14.58 10.68
N GLU A 89 -3.45 14.45 9.37
CA GLU A 89 -3.75 15.51 8.39
C GLU A 89 -5.25 15.59 8.05
N LYS A 90 -5.92 14.46 7.83
CA LYS A 90 -7.30 14.40 7.31
C LYS A 90 -8.37 14.15 8.36
N GLY A 91 -7.99 13.81 9.60
CA GLY A 91 -8.90 13.44 10.68
C GLY A 91 -9.59 12.08 10.48
N ARG A 92 -9.15 11.28 9.50
CA ARG A 92 -9.69 9.93 9.20
C ARG A 92 -8.63 9.05 8.56
N LEU A 93 -8.88 7.74 8.58
CA LEU A 93 -8.07 6.78 7.81
C LEU A 93 -8.21 6.97 6.29
N PRO A 94 -7.21 6.53 5.50
CA PRO A 94 -7.38 6.33 4.07
C PRO A 94 -8.56 5.39 3.82
N ARG A 95 -9.43 5.72 2.85
CA ARG A 95 -10.70 5.01 2.62
C ARG A 95 -10.50 3.51 2.33
N GLY A 96 -9.38 3.14 1.71
CA GLY A 96 -9.01 1.76 1.43
C GLY A 96 -8.27 1.03 2.56
N ASN A 97 -7.96 1.69 3.69
CA ASN A 97 -7.39 1.06 4.89
C ASN A 97 -8.32 1.21 6.10
N LEU A 98 -9.24 0.26 6.28
CA LEU A 98 -10.26 0.33 7.35
C LEU A 98 -9.73 0.12 8.78
N LYS A 99 -8.50 -0.38 8.94
CA LYS A 99 -7.87 -0.63 10.24
C LYS A 99 -6.35 -0.66 10.12
N ARG A 100 -5.64 -0.37 11.21
CA ARG A 100 -4.20 -0.56 11.37
C ARG A 100 -3.80 -2.04 11.41
N ASN A 101 -2.54 -2.31 11.11
CA ASN A 101 -1.92 -3.62 11.24
C ASN A 101 -1.60 -3.99 12.70
N ARG A 102 -1.24 -3.01 13.54
CA ARG A 102 -1.04 -3.20 14.98
C ARG A 102 -2.35 -3.62 15.65
N LYS A 103 -2.29 -4.62 16.54
CA LYS A 103 -3.41 -4.94 17.43
C LYS A 103 -3.48 -3.85 18.51
N LYS A 104 -4.68 -3.30 18.74
CA LYS A 104 -4.95 -2.48 19.93
C LYS A 104 -4.86 -3.35 21.18
#